data_AF-A0A7X9HGF1-F1
#
_entry.id   AF-A0A7X9HGF1-F1
#
_cell.length_a   1.000
_cell.length_b   1.000
_cell.length_c   1.000
_cell.angle_alpha   90.00
_cell.angle_beta   90.00
_cell.angle_gamma   90.00
#
_symmetry.space_group_name_H-M   'P 1'
#
loop_
_entity.id
_entity.type
_entity.pdbx_description
1 polymer ?
#
loop_
_entity_poly.entity_id
_entity_poly.type
_entity_poly.pdbx_seq_one_letter_code
_entity_poly.pdbx_strand_id
1 'polypeptide(L)' 'MSNLTFDEINRQLNDGIERTPDELENCKKWLIEYATANQLSFNELNEFCWKDSAWIFDHVFS' A
#
# COMPACT_ATOMS: atom_id res chain seq x y z
N MET A 1 -19.27 6.02 3.84
CA MET A 1 -18.00 5.45 4.36
C MET A 1 -17.43 4.63 3.22
N SER A 2 -16.24 5.00 2.71
CA SER A 2 -15.59 4.22 1.66
C SER A 2 -15.22 2.85 2.23
N ASN A 3 -15.65 1.77 1.58
CA ASN A 3 -15.19 0.43 1.95
C ASN A 3 -13.72 0.32 1.52
N LEU A 4 -12.79 0.51 2.46
CA LEU A 4 -11.37 0.34 2.20
C LEU A 4 -11.07 -1.11 1.82
N THR A 5 -10.30 -1.28 0.75
CA THR A 5 -9.77 -2.56 0.27
C THR A 5 -8.29 -2.39 -0.04
N PHE A 6 -7.56 -3.50 -0.23
CA PHE A 6 -6.16 -3.41 -0.67
C PHE A 6 -6.01 -2.66 -2.00
N ASP A 7 -6.95 -2.80 -2.92
CA ASP A 7 -6.93 -2.07 -4.19
C ASP A 7 -7.06 -0.56 -4.00
N GLU A 8 -7.99 -0.15 -3.12
CA GLU A 8 -8.20 1.28 -2.85
C GLU A 8 -7.02 1.89 -2.11
N ILE A 9 -6.42 1.17 -1.16
CA ILE A 9 -5.20 1.60 -0.45
C ILE A 9 -4.02 1.67 -1.42
N ASN A 10 -3.84 0.68 -2.29
CA ASN A 10 -2.78 0.68 -3.30
C ASN A 10 -2.93 1.85 -4.29
N ARG A 11 -4.18 2.14 -4.70
CA ARG A 11 -4.51 3.28 -5.55
C ARG A 11 -4.16 4.60 -4.86
N GLN A 12 -4.54 4.77 -3.59
CA GLN A 12 -4.26 5.98 -2.82
C GLN A 12 -2.77 6.16 -2.54
N LEU A 13 -2.06 5.08 -2.20
CA LEU A 13 -0.62 5.11 -1.95
C LEU A 13 0.16 5.59 -3.19
N ASN A 14 -0.25 5.14 -4.39
CA ASN A 14 0.41 5.48 -5.65
C ASN A 14 -0.24 6.68 -6.38
N ASP A 15 -1.16 7.41 -5.75
CA ASP A 15 -1.85 8.53 -6.40
C ASP A 15 -0.85 9.63 -6.79
N GLY A 16 -0.89 10.05 -8.05
CA GLY A 16 0.06 11.02 -8.61
C GLY A 16 1.47 10.48 -8.92
N ILE A 17 1.71 9.18 -8.79
CA ILE A 17 2.99 8.53 -9.14
C ILE A 17 2.80 7.68 -10.40
N GLU A 18 3.64 7.90 -11.40
CA GLU A 18 3.66 7.03 -12.59
C GLU A 18 4.31 5.69 -12.22
N ARG A 19 3.51 4.62 -12.23
CA ARG A 19 3.93 3.25 -11.95
C ARG A 19 3.55 2.34 -13.10
N THR A 20 4.42 1.42 -13.43
CA THR A 20 4.10 0.30 -14.32
C THR A 20 3.10 -0.66 -13.67
N PRO A 21 2.37 -1.47 -14.45
CA PRO A 21 1.47 -2.49 -13.90
C PRO A 21 2.18 -3.44 -12.92
N ASP A 22 3.42 -3.84 -13.23
CA ASP A 22 4.22 -4.73 -12.37
C ASP A 22 4.59 -4.06 -11.04
N GLU A 23 4.91 -2.76 -11.03
CA GLU A 23 5.16 -2.03 -9.80
C GLU A 23 3.90 -1.87 -8.94
N LEU A 24 2.73 -1.63 -9.57
CA LEU A 24 1.46 -1.57 -8.85
C LEU A 24 1.09 -2.92 -8.24
N GLU A 25 1.38 -4.02 -8.94
CA GLU A 25 1.19 -5.38 -8.43
C GLU A 25 2.14 -5.67 -7.25
N ASN A 26 3.42 -5.27 -7.36
CA ASN A 26 4.39 -5.41 -6.29
C ASN A 26 3.99 -4.63 -5.03
N CYS A 27 3.55 -3.36 -5.18
CA CYS A 27 3.00 -2.58 -4.07
C CYS A 27 1.81 -3.29 -3.42
N LYS A 28 0.84 -3.76 -4.22
CA LYS A 28 -0.33 -4.46 -3.69
C LYS A 28 0.03 -5.73 -2.94
N LYS A 29 0.96 -6.53 -3.49
CA LYS A 29 1.43 -7.76 -2.86
C LYS A 29 2.09 -7.48 -1.52
N TRP A 30 2.98 -6.48 -1.48
CA TRP A 30 3.64 -6.07 -0.24
C TRP A 30 2.63 -5.59 0.80
N LEU A 31 1.62 -4.79 0.41
CA LEU A 31 0.56 -4.33 1.32
C LEU A 31 -0.22 -5.49 1.95
N ILE A 32 -0.53 -6.53 1.17
CA ILE A 32 -1.21 -7.74 1.67
C ILE A 32 -0.32 -8.50 2.64
N GLU A 33 0.94 -8.73 2.28
CA GLU A 33 1.90 -9.47 3.12
C GLU A 33 2.17 -8.74 4.43
N TYR A 34 2.41 -7.42 4.37
CA TYR A 34 2.69 -6.60 5.54
C TYR A 34 1.48 -6.52 6.48
N ALA A 35 0.27 -6.28 5.95
CA ALA A 35 -0.93 -6.26 6.77
C ALA A 35 -1.22 -7.61 7.41
N THR A 36 -1.00 -8.71 6.69
CA THR A 36 -1.19 -10.07 7.21
C THR A 36 -0.16 -10.39 8.31
N ALA A 37 1.12 -10.09 8.08
CA ALA A 37 2.19 -10.36 9.04
C ALA A 37 2.03 -9.55 10.34
N ASN A 38 1.53 -8.32 10.25
CA ASN A 38 1.35 -7.42 11.38
C ASN A 38 -0.10 -7.40 11.91
N GLN A 39 -1.00 -8.21 11.35
CA GLN A 39 -2.42 -8.27 11.70
C GLN A 39 -3.14 -6.91 11.65
N LEU A 40 -2.78 -6.07 10.68
CA LEU A 40 -3.34 -4.72 10.54
C LEU A 40 -4.75 -4.77 9.93
N SER A 41 -5.64 -3.96 10.47
CA SER A 41 -6.89 -3.60 9.80
C SER A 41 -6.63 -2.72 8.58
N PHE A 42 -7.60 -2.61 7.67
CA PHE A 42 -7.49 -1.71 6.52
C PHE A 42 -7.29 -0.24 6.91
N ASN A 43 -7.87 0.20 8.04
CA ASN A 43 -7.68 1.57 8.52
C ASN A 43 -6.23 1.80 8.98
N GLU A 44 -5.67 0.88 9.77
CA GLU A 44 -4.29 0.97 10.25
C GLU A 44 -3.29 0.90 9.10
N LEU A 45 -3.51 0.00 8.13
CA LEU A 45 -2.70 -0.06 6.93
C LEU A 45 -2.77 1.25 6.14
N ASN A 46 -3.96 1.81 5.94
CA ASN A 46 -4.14 3.05 5.18
C ASN A 46 -3.46 4.25 5.88
N GLU A 47 -3.61 4.36 7.20
CA GLU A 47 -2.90 5.39 7.99
C GLU A 47 -1.39 5.24 7.89
N PHE A 48 -0.88 4.01 7.95
CA PHE A 48 0.54 3.72 7.81
C PHE A 48 1.05 4.13 6.41
N CYS A 49 0.31 3.76 5.36
CA CYS A 49 0.60 4.17 3.98
C CYS A 49 0.65 5.68 3.82
N TRP A 50 -0.24 6.40 4.51
CA TRP A 50 -0.27 7.85 4.49
C TRP A 50 0.90 8.51 5.24
N LYS A 51 1.30 7.94 6.39
CA LYS A 51 2.35 8.49 7.25
C LYS A 51 3.75 8.23 6.69
N ASP A 52 4.00 7.04 6.15
CA ASP A 52 5.35 6.55 5.84
C ASP A 52 5.48 6.01 4.41
N SER A 53 4.81 6.65 3.43
CA SER A 53 4.81 6.22 2.02
C SER A 53 6.21 6.07 1.42
N ALA A 54 7.15 6.97 1.72
CA ALA A 54 8.53 6.89 1.24
C ALA A 54 9.24 5.63 1.73
N TRP A 55 9.09 5.29 3.02
CA TRP A 55 9.68 4.08 3.59
C TRP A 55 9.11 2.81 2.95
N ILE A 56 7.80 2.80 2.68
CA ILE A 56 7.15 1.68 1.98
C ILE A 56 7.75 1.51 0.59
N PHE A 57 7.85 2.59 -0.19
CA PHE A 57 8.42 2.51 -1.54
C PHE A 57 9.87 2.06 -1.53
N ASP A 58 10.69 2.52 -0.59
CA ASP A 58 12.05 2.02 -0.42
C ASP A 58 12.02 0.50 -0.20
N HIS A 59 11.15 -0.04 0.67
CA HIS A 59 11.08 -1.48 0.92
C HIS A 59 10.51 -2.30 -0.25
N VAL A 60 9.65 -1.72 -1.08
CA VAL A 60 9.07 -2.41 -2.24
C VAL A 60 10.04 -2.43 -3.42
N PHE A 61 10.86 -1.38 -3.59
CA PHE A 61 11.66 -1.15 -4.81
C PHE A 61 13.18 -1.13 -4.60
N SER A 62 13.68 -1.36 -3.38
CA SER A 62 15.12 -1.53 -3.08
C SER A 62 15.69 -2.89 -3.44
#